data_AF-A0A142XBH1-F1
#
_entry.id   AF-A0A142XBH1-F1
#
_cell.length_a   1.000
_cell.length_b   1.000
_cell.length_c   1.000
_cell.angle_alpha   90.00
_cell.angle_beta   90.00
_cell.angle_gamma   90.00
#
_symmetry.space_group_name_H-M   'P 1'
#
loop_
_entity.id
_entity.type
_entity.pdbx_description
1 polymer ?
#
loop_
_entity_poly.entity_id
_entity_poly.type
_entity_poly.pdbx_seq_one_letter_code
_entity_poly.pdbx_strand_id
1 'polypeptide(L)'
;MPIRPTSHFDWQVLRTVKRSKKPPVGRTLRLVPNRKTKDGSFLTDLVEEGLLERATGTEADPFEATYTLTEKGKFAAEYGEYEYQVKPRVAEPAPAPKERKSR
;
A
#
# COMPACT_ATOMS: atom_id res chain seq x y z
N MET A 1 19.17 -4.22 -6.11
CA MET A 1 17.80 -3.81 -6.48
C MET A 1 17.65 -2.33 -6.15
N PRO A 2 16.79 -1.56 -6.84
CA PRO A 2 16.63 -0.16 -6.49
C PRO A 2 15.96 -0.03 -5.11
N ILE A 3 16.46 0.90 -4.31
CA ILE A 3 15.97 1.20 -2.96
C ILE A 3 15.05 2.41 -3.03
N ARG A 4 13.93 2.37 -2.32
CA ARG A 4 13.00 3.49 -2.19
C ARG A 4 12.90 3.93 -0.73
N PRO A 5 12.99 5.24 -0.44
CA PRO A 5 12.72 5.75 0.89
C PRO A 5 11.24 5.62 1.23
N THR A 6 10.94 5.25 2.47
CA THR A 6 9.58 5.24 3.01
C THR A 6 9.21 6.66 3.40
N SER A 7 8.00 7.12 3.08
CA SER A 7 7.55 8.42 3.57
C SER A 7 7.50 8.43 5.10
N HIS A 8 7.67 9.59 5.73
CA HIS A 8 7.64 9.66 7.20
C HIS A 8 6.31 9.13 7.77
N PHE A 9 5.18 9.42 7.09
CA PHE A 9 3.87 8.93 7.50
C PHE A 9 3.78 7.40 7.41
N ASP A 10 4.17 6.83 6.27
CA ASP A 10 4.13 5.37 6.08
C ASP A 10 5.05 4.67 7.08
N TRP A 11 6.22 5.23 7.35
CA TRP A 11 7.14 4.73 8.35
C TRP A 11 6.52 4.70 9.75
N GLN A 12 5.77 5.75 10.15
CA GLN A 12 5.02 5.75 11.40
C GLN A 12 3.93 4.67 11.44
N VAL A 13 3.22 4.46 10.34
CA VAL A 13 2.22 3.38 10.21
C VAL A 13 2.89 2.02 10.41
N LEU A 14 3.98 1.74 9.68
CA LEU A 14 4.71 0.47 9.79
C LEU A 14 5.26 0.24 11.20
N ARG A 15 5.79 1.28 11.87
CA ARG A 15 6.24 1.16 13.27
C ARG A 15 5.08 0.93 14.24
N THR A 16 3.90 1.48 13.97
CA THR A 16 2.71 1.22 14.78
C THR A 16 2.30 -0.25 14.68
N VAL A 17 2.31 -0.82 13.47
CA VAL A 17 2.08 -2.26 13.28
C VAL A 17 3.17 -3.08 13.98
N LYS A 18 4.46 -2.72 13.83
CA LYS A 18 5.60 -3.42 14.46
C LYS A 18 5.49 -3.49 15.98
N ARG A 19 5.02 -2.41 16.62
CA ARG A 19 4.89 -2.30 18.08
C ARG A 19 3.62 -2.95 18.62
N SER A 20 2.66 -3.26 17.75
CA SER A 20 1.39 -3.84 18.16
C SER A 20 1.54 -5.33 18.44
N LYS A 21 0.99 -5.79 19.57
CA LYS A 21 1.01 -7.22 19.95
C LYS A 21 0.08 -8.08 19.09
N LYS A 22 -0.94 -7.46 18.51
CA LYS A 22 -1.94 -8.09 17.63
C LYS A 22 -2.04 -7.27 16.34
N PRO A 23 -2.44 -7.88 15.21
CA PRO A 23 -2.69 -7.15 13.97
C PRO A 23 -3.67 -5.99 14.21
N PRO A 24 -3.24 -4.72 14.09
CA PRO A 24 -4.11 -3.58 14.30
C PRO A 24 -5.14 -3.47 13.18
N VAL A 25 -6.32 -2.96 13.53
CA VAL A 25 -7.40 -2.61 12.60
C VAL A 25 -6.99 -1.38 11.79
N GLY A 26 -7.29 -1.35 10.49
CA GLY A 26 -6.88 -0.26 9.59
C GLY A 26 -7.29 1.13 10.07
N ARG A 27 -8.45 1.24 10.74
CA ARG A 27 -8.92 2.50 11.33
C ARG A 27 -7.95 3.09 12.36
N THR A 28 -7.24 2.26 13.14
CA THR A 28 -6.26 2.73 14.13
C THR A 28 -4.94 3.13 13.49
N LEU A 29 -4.67 2.64 12.28
CA LEU A 29 -3.50 3.01 11.48
C LEU A 29 -3.66 4.36 10.76
N ARG A 30 -4.84 4.97 10.80
CA ARG A 30 -5.06 6.34 10.33
C ARG A 30 -4.52 7.37 11.34
N LEU A 31 -3.21 7.44 11.46
CA LEU A 31 -2.51 8.29 12.44
C LEU A 31 -2.77 9.78 12.25
N VAL A 32 -3.04 10.21 11.00
CA VAL A 32 -3.36 11.59 10.66
C VAL A 32 -4.63 11.63 9.82
N PRO A 33 -5.71 12.29 10.26
CA PRO A 33 -6.94 12.41 9.50
C PRO A 33 -6.85 13.54 8.46
N ASN A 34 -6.40 13.22 7.25
CA ASN A 34 -6.35 14.16 6.14
C ASN A 34 -7.06 13.60 4.89
N ARG A 35 -7.05 14.36 3.79
CA ARG A 35 -7.71 13.97 2.52
C ARG A 35 -7.09 12.71 1.90
N LYS A 36 -5.77 12.51 2.03
CA LYS A 36 -5.05 11.35 1.47
C LYS A 36 -5.25 10.07 2.26
N THR A 37 -5.67 10.17 3.52
CA THR A 37 -5.93 9.01 4.39
C THR A 37 -7.42 8.76 4.60
N LYS A 38 -8.29 9.49 3.90
CA LYS A 38 -9.75 9.49 4.15
C LYS A 38 -10.39 8.17 3.71
N ASP A 39 -9.96 7.65 2.58
CA ASP A 39 -10.49 6.44 1.92
C ASP A 39 -9.72 5.18 2.29
N GLY A 40 -8.56 5.32 2.94
CA GLY A 40 -7.72 4.17 3.33
C GLY A 40 -6.81 3.68 2.21
N SER A 41 -6.69 4.44 1.10
CA SER A 41 -5.84 4.05 -0.04
C SER A 41 -4.40 3.77 0.39
N PHE A 42 -3.87 4.52 1.36
CA PHE A 42 -2.53 4.31 1.90
C PHE A 42 -2.30 2.88 2.44
N LEU A 43 -3.33 2.22 2.98
CA LEU A 43 -3.21 0.83 3.44
C LEU A 43 -3.14 -0.13 2.26
N THR A 44 -3.92 0.14 1.21
CA THR A 44 -3.86 -0.63 -0.04
C THR A 44 -2.51 -0.45 -0.72
N ASP A 45 -2.00 0.78 -0.82
CA ASP A 45 -0.68 1.07 -1.38
C ASP A 45 0.43 0.30 -0.65
N LEU A 46 0.42 0.29 0.69
CA LEU A 46 1.39 -0.46 1.49
C LEU A 46 1.27 -1.99 1.30
N VAL A 47 0.07 -2.52 1.02
CA VAL A 47 -0.12 -3.93 0.68
C VAL A 47 0.38 -4.24 -0.72
N GLU A 48 0.08 -3.39 -1.70
CA GLU A 48 0.55 -3.54 -3.09
C GLU A 48 2.07 -3.45 -3.20
N GLU A 49 2.69 -2.59 -2.39
CA GLU A 49 4.14 -2.48 -2.26
C GLU A 49 4.76 -3.66 -1.50
N GLY A 50 3.93 -4.55 -0.93
CA GLY A 50 4.35 -5.73 -0.18
C GLY A 50 4.98 -5.40 1.16
N LEU A 51 4.65 -4.25 1.76
CA LEU A 51 5.10 -3.83 3.10
C LEU A 51 4.14 -4.30 4.19
N LEU A 52 2.85 -4.33 3.87
CA LEU A 52 1.81 -4.90 4.72
C LEU A 52 1.17 -6.11 4.05
N GLU A 53 0.55 -6.94 4.88
CA GLU A 53 -0.35 -7.99 4.48
C GLU A 53 -1.65 -7.86 5.28
N ARG A 54 -2.79 -8.13 4.65
CA ARG A 54 -4.09 -8.17 5.33
C ARG A 54 -4.20 -9.50 6.07
N ALA A 55 -4.24 -9.46 7.40
CA ALA A 55 -4.46 -10.64 8.22
C ALA A 55 -5.94 -11.07 8.22
N THR A 56 -6.86 -10.10 8.11
CA THR A 56 -8.31 -10.35 7.96
C THR A 56 -8.96 -9.21 7.16
N GLY A 57 -10.20 -9.41 6.71
CA GLY A 57 -10.99 -8.41 6.00
C GLY A 57 -10.76 -8.40 4.49
N THR A 58 -11.26 -7.35 3.84
CA THR A 58 -11.21 -7.20 2.38
C THR A 58 -10.59 -5.87 1.97
N GLU A 59 -10.24 -5.76 0.69
CA GLU A 59 -9.77 -4.49 0.10
C GLU A 59 -10.84 -3.39 0.08
N ALA A 60 -12.12 -3.79 -0.03
CA ALA A 60 -13.23 -2.85 -0.13
C ALA A 60 -13.41 -2.04 1.17
N ASP A 61 -13.05 -2.65 2.31
CA ASP A 61 -13.21 -2.07 3.64
C ASP A 61 -11.85 -1.98 4.38
N PRO A 62 -10.90 -1.15 3.90
CA PRO A 62 -9.53 -1.13 4.41
C PRO A 62 -9.46 -0.70 5.88
N PHE A 63 -10.45 0.03 6.39
CA PHE A 63 -10.49 0.42 7.78
C PHE A 63 -10.98 -0.66 8.74
N GLU A 64 -11.71 -1.66 8.26
CA GLU A 64 -12.19 -2.79 9.07
C GLU A 64 -11.24 -4.00 8.98
N ALA A 65 -10.39 -4.04 7.96
CA ALA A 65 -9.33 -5.03 7.81
C ALA A 65 -8.26 -4.90 8.92
N THR A 66 -7.55 -6.00 9.19
CA THR A 66 -6.39 -6.00 10.09
C THR A 66 -5.11 -6.27 9.33
N TYR A 67 -3.99 -5.72 9.81
CA TYR A 67 -2.74 -5.71 9.05
C TYR A 67 -1.55 -6.26 9.84
N THR A 68 -0.67 -6.97 9.14
CA THR A 68 0.61 -7.46 9.65
C THR A 68 1.75 -7.00 8.75
N LEU A 69 2.97 -6.91 9.30
CA LEU A 69 4.16 -6.60 8.51
C LEU A 69 4.66 -7.86 7.79
N THR A 70 4.96 -7.69 6.51
CA THR A 70 5.79 -8.64 5.76
C THR A 70 7.25 -8.55 6.21
N GLU A 71 8.13 -9.44 5.74
CA GLU A 71 9.57 -9.32 5.99
C GLU A 71 10.13 -7.99 5.48
N LYS A 72 9.73 -7.59 4.28
CA LYS A 72 10.06 -6.30 3.67
C LYS A 72 9.54 -5.13 4.51
N GLY A 73 8.31 -5.21 5.00
CA GLY A 73 7.72 -4.22 5.91
C GLY A 73 8.47 -4.09 7.23
N LYS A 74 8.96 -5.20 7.80
CA LYS A 74 9.76 -5.18 9.04
C LYS A 74 11.09 -4.45 8.83
N PHE A 75 11.73 -4.66 7.68
CA PHE A 75 12.94 -3.95 7.29
C PHE A 75 12.65 -2.45 7.12
N ALA A 76 11.62 -2.10 6.36
CA ALA A 76 11.19 -0.71 6.17
C ALA A 76 10.85 0.01 7.48
N ALA A 77 10.19 -0.68 8.41
CA ALA A 77 9.87 -0.14 9.73
C ALA A 77 11.12 0.16 10.58
N GLU A 78 12.22 -0.56 10.35
CA GLU A 78 13.48 -0.37 11.08
C GLU A 78 14.35 0.72 10.43
N TYR A 79 14.55 0.63 9.12
CA TYR A 79 15.54 1.43 8.41
C TYR A 79 14.96 2.61 7.62
N GLY A 80 13.63 2.68 7.47
CA GLY A 80 12.96 3.75 6.72
C GLY A 80 13.09 3.62 5.21
N GLU A 81 13.55 2.48 4.70
CA GLU A 81 13.76 2.22 3.27
C GLU A 81 13.44 0.76 2.93
N TYR A 82 13.16 0.49 1.66
CA TYR A 82 12.90 -0.87 1.19
C TYR A 82 13.32 -1.10 -0.25
N GLU A 83 13.61 -2.36 -0.57
CA GLU A 83 13.85 -2.79 -1.95
C GLU A 83 12.54 -2.90 -2.71
N TYR A 84 12.46 -2.31 -3.90
CA TYR A 84 11.28 -2.42 -4.76
C TYR A 84 11.64 -3.07 -6.09
N GLN A 85 10.71 -3.88 -6.58
CA GLN A 85 10.80 -4.40 -7.94
C GLN A 85 10.06 -3.44 -8.87
N VAL A 86 10.77 -2.95 -9.89
CA VAL A 86 10.13 -2.24 -11.00
C VAL A 86 9.33 -3.29 -11.77
N LYS A 87 8.02 -3.35 -11.57
CA LYS A 87 7.17 -4.15 -12.46
C LYS A 87 7.29 -3.54 -13.87
N PRO A 88 7.68 -4.30 -14.91
CA PRO A 88 7.64 -3.80 -16.27
C PRO A 88 6.17 -3.42 -16.57
N ARG A 89 5.96 -2.18 -17.00
CA ARG A 89 4.64 -1.70 -17.41
C ARG A 89 4.21 -2.53 -18.61
N VAL A 90 3.29 -3.48 -18.40
CA VAL A 90 2.60 -4.15 -19.51
C VAL A 90 1.77 -3.07 -20.18
N ALA A 91 2.17 -2.64 -21.37
CA ALA A 91 1.40 -1.71 -22.16
C ALA A 91 0.08 -2.40 -22.53
N GLU A 92 -1.04 -1.88 -22.04
CA GLU A 92 -2.36 -2.28 -22.55
C GLU A 92 -2.39 -1.99 -24.06
N PRO A 93 -2.83 -2.95 -24.90
CA PRO A 93 -2.93 -2.72 -26.33
C PRO A 93 -3.93 -1.60 -26.58
N ALA A 94 -3.47 -0.57 -27.29
CA ALA A 94 -4.29 0.60 -27.64
C ALA A 94 -5.61 0.15 -28.29
N PRO A 95 -6.76 0.76 -27.94
CA PRO A 95 -8.03 0.42 -28.57
C PRO A 95 -7.95 0.74 -30.06
N ALA A 96 -8.37 -0.22 -30.88
CA ALA A 96 -8.36 -0.12 -32.34
C ALA A 96 -9.05 1.18 -32.82
N PRO A 97 -8.49 1.85 -33.83
CA PRO A 97 -9.07 3.08 -34.36
C PRO A 97 -10.48 2.81 -34.87
N LYS A 98 -11.46 3.56 -34.35
CA LYS A 98 -12.85 3.52 -34.84
C LYS A 98 -12.88 4.07 -36.26
N GLU A 99 -13.14 3.16 -37.21
CA GLU A 99 -13.38 3.46 -38.61
C GLU A 99 -14.58 4.43 -38.74
N ARG A 100 -14.30 5.68 -39.12
CA ARG A 100 -15.34 6.65 -39.45
C ARG A 100 -15.89 6.30 -40.82
N LYS A 101 -17.10 5.71 -40.87
CA LYS A 101 -17.87 5.59 -42.11
C LYS A 101 -18.18 6.99 -42.64
N SER A 102 -17.56 7.34 -43.77
CA SER A 102 -17.97 8.51 -44.57
C SER A 102 -19.28 8.17 -45.27
N ARG A 103 -20.23 9.10 -45.17
CA ARG A 103 -21.51 9.11 -45.86
C ARG A 103 -21.35 9.66 -47.27
#